data_AF-A0A530BJA0-F1
#
_entry.id   AF-A0A530BJA0-F1
#
_cell.length_a   1.000
_cell.length_b   1.000
_cell.length_c   1.000
_cell.angle_alpha   90.00
_cell.angle_beta   90.00
_cell.angle_gamma   90.00
#
_symmetry.space_group_name_H-M   'P 1'
#
loop_
_entity.id
_entity.type
_entity.pdbx_description
1 polymer ?
#
loop_
_entity_poly.entity_id
_entity_poly.type
_entity_poly.pdbx_seq_one_letter_code
_entity_poly.pdbx_strand_id
1 'polypeptide(L)'
;MAMSAVARDTVFALRRQIAKIEGTLPERLQAPVAAPADAAKSDMTLVRRGLAVASPDAFLHTGIERLDTALGGGLPRAALSEIHGLETRDAGAVAGFALSLVSLI
;
A
#
# COMPACT_ATOMS: atom_id res chain seq x y z
N MET A 1 12.18 -9.66 19.67
CA MET A 1 11.97 -10.46 18.44
C MET A 1 11.01 -11.64 18.64
N ALA A 2 11.03 -12.36 19.77
CA ALA A 2 10.08 -13.46 20.03
C ALA A 2 8.61 -12.99 20.14
N MET A 3 8.31 -11.91 20.88
CA MET A 3 6.94 -11.42 21.02
C MET A 3 6.30 -10.96 19.70
N SER A 4 7.08 -10.38 18.77
CA SER A 4 6.57 -9.99 17.45
C SER A 4 6.28 -11.18 16.54
N ALA A 5 6.97 -12.31 16.75
CA ALA A 5 6.66 -13.58 16.07
C ALA A 5 5.37 -14.17 16.62
N VAL A 6 5.22 -14.23 17.95
CA VAL A 6 3.99 -14.70 18.63
C VAL A 6 2.77 -13.87 18.23
N ALA A 7 2.90 -12.54 18.15
CA ALA A 7 1.81 -11.67 17.71
C ALA A 7 1.38 -11.93 16.25
N ARG A 8 2.33 -12.24 15.36
CA ARG A 8 2.01 -12.58 13.96
C ARG A 8 1.31 -13.92 13.85
N ASP A 9 1.76 -14.92 14.60
CA ASP A 9 1.13 -16.25 14.63
C ASP A 9 -0.32 -16.18 15.12
N THR A 10 -0.61 -15.33 16.11
CA THR A 10 -2.00 -15.11 16.57
C THR A 10 -2.88 -14.49 15.50
N VAL A 11 -2.36 -13.55 14.70
CA VAL A 11 -3.09 -12.92 13.60
C VAL A 11 -3.38 -13.93 12.48
N PHE A 12 -2.41 -14.78 12.14
CA PHE A 12 -2.59 -15.84 11.15
C PHE A 12 -3.62 -16.88 11.60
N ALA A 13 -3.58 -17.29 12.87
CA ALA A 13 -4.56 -18.20 13.46
C ALA A 13 -5.98 -17.61 13.41
N LEU A 14 -6.13 -16.33 13.77
CA LEU A 14 -7.43 -15.63 13.77
C LEU A 14 -8.02 -15.52 12.37
N ARG A 15 -7.24 -15.12 11.35
CA ARG A 15 -7.75 -15.01 9.97
C ARG A 15 -8.18 -16.35 9.39
N ARG A 16 -7.49 -17.44 9.74
CA ARG A 16 -7.91 -18.80 9.35
C ARG A 16 -9.24 -19.20 9.98
N GLN A 17 -9.49 -18.76 11.21
CA GLN A 17 -10.74 -19.02 11.91
C GLN A 17 -11.90 -18.21 11.31
N ILE A 18 -11.67 -16.94 10.98
CA ILE A 18 -12.63 -16.07 10.27
C ILE A 18 -13.01 -16.70 8.92
N ALA A 19 -12.02 -17.07 8.10
CA ALA A 19 -12.25 -17.74 6.82
C ALA A 19 -13.04 -19.06 6.95
N LYS A 20 -12.78 -19.84 8.00
CA LYS A 20 -13.55 -21.06 8.29
C LYS A 20 -15.02 -20.76 8.59
N ILE A 21 -15.30 -19.65 9.27
CA ILE A 21 -16.66 -19.21 9.62
C ILE A 21 -17.36 -18.63 8.37
N GLU A 22 -16.65 -17.85 7.57
CA GLU A 22 -17.21 -17.10 6.45
C GLU A 22 -17.32 -17.92 5.16
N GLY A 23 -16.75 -19.13 5.11
CA GLY A 23 -16.78 -19.99 3.93
C GLY A 23 -15.94 -19.48 2.75
N THR A 24 -15.16 -18.43 2.98
CA THR A 24 -14.25 -17.80 2.02
C THR A 24 -12.81 -18.21 2.33
N LEU A 25 -12.00 -18.53 1.32
CA LEU A 25 -10.60 -18.90 1.53
C LEU A 25 -9.81 -17.67 2.01
N PRO A 26 -8.97 -17.78 3.05
CA PRO A 26 -8.15 -16.66 3.49
C PRO A 26 -7.09 -16.37 2.42
N GLU A 27 -7.02 -15.11 1.97
CA GLU A 27 -5.95 -14.65 1.07
C GLU A 27 -4.59 -15.02 1.68
N ARG A 28 -3.83 -15.84 0.95
CA ARG A 28 -2.58 -16.42 1.46
C ARG A 28 -1.48 -15.36 1.47
N LEU A 29 -1.33 -14.67 2.60
CA LEU A 29 -0.05 -14.05 2.97
C LEU A 29 0.91 -15.19 3.37
N GLN A 30 1.48 -15.87 2.37
CA GLN A 30 2.57 -16.81 2.63
C GLN A 30 3.74 -16.04 3.24
N ALA A 31 4.22 -16.49 4.40
CA ALA A 31 5.53 -16.09 4.89
C ALA A 31 6.55 -16.42 3.80
N PRO A 32 7.56 -15.56 3.53
CA PRO A 32 8.59 -15.90 2.57
C PRO A 32 9.31 -17.14 3.09
N VAL A 33 9.04 -18.28 2.49
CA VAL A 33 10.02 -19.38 2.47
C VAL A 33 11.24 -18.75 1.82
N ALA A 34 12.40 -18.81 2.49
CA ALA A 34 13.65 -18.29 1.96
C ALA A 34 13.90 -18.92 0.58
N ALA A 35 13.49 -18.22 -0.47
CA ALA A 35 13.73 -18.60 -1.84
C ALA A 35 15.21 -18.32 -2.12
N PRO A 36 15.91 -19.20 -2.85
CA PRO A 36 17.29 -18.96 -3.25
C PRO A 36 17.36 -17.65 -4.03
N ALA A 37 18.42 -16.88 -3.78
CA ALA A 37 18.59 -15.47 -4.16
C ALA A 37 18.65 -15.16 -5.67
N ASP A 38 18.23 -16.07 -6.56
CA ASP A 38 18.49 -15.98 -7.99
C ASP A 38 17.26 -16.15 -8.90
N ALA A 39 16.04 -16.00 -8.38
CA ALA A 39 14.84 -16.09 -9.21
C ALA A 39 13.78 -15.05 -8.84
N ALA A 40 13.91 -13.82 -9.38
CA ALA A 40 12.80 -13.06 -9.97
C ALA A 40 13.24 -11.63 -10.36
N LYS A 41 13.59 -11.46 -11.63
CA LYS A 41 13.39 -10.20 -12.34
C LYS A 41 11.88 -9.94 -12.44
N SER A 42 11.32 -9.09 -11.58
CA SER A 42 10.07 -8.37 -11.82
C SER A 42 9.75 -7.48 -10.62
N ASP A 43 9.80 -6.16 -10.84
CA ASP A 43 9.23 -5.07 -10.02
C ASP A 43 8.93 -5.40 -8.55
N MET A 44 9.97 -5.33 -7.71
CA MET A 44 9.79 -5.31 -6.27
C MET A 44 10.01 -3.89 -5.75
N THR A 45 8.94 -3.12 -5.62
CA THR A 45 8.99 -1.80 -4.98
C THR A 45 9.07 -1.97 -3.46
N LEU A 46 10.29 -2.04 -2.94
CA LEU A 46 10.57 -1.97 -1.51
C LEU A 46 10.59 -0.50 -1.07
N VAL A 47 9.49 0.00 -0.50
CA VAL A 47 9.50 1.28 0.21
C VAL A 47 10.07 1.06 1.61
N ARG A 48 11.41 1.01 1.70
CA ARG A 48 12.10 1.19 2.99
C ARG A 48 12.10 2.68 3.28
N ARG A 49 11.37 3.08 4.33
CA ARG A 49 11.34 4.45 4.90
C ARG A 49 12.71 5.13 4.75
N GLY A 50 12.85 5.97 3.73
CA GLY A 50 14.02 6.81 3.49
C GLY A 50 14.78 6.63 2.17
N LEU A 51 14.75 5.48 1.50
CA LEU A 51 15.46 5.27 0.22
C LEU A 51 14.76 4.19 -0.62
N ALA A 52 13.91 4.60 -1.56
CA ALA A 52 13.35 3.71 -2.57
C ALA A 52 13.87 4.14 -3.95
N VAL A 53 14.62 3.26 -4.62
CA VAL A 53 14.76 3.33 -6.08
C VAL A 53 13.45 2.81 -6.64
N ALA A 54 12.47 3.69 -6.74
CA ALA A 54 11.18 3.34 -7.32
C ALA A 54 11.32 3.37 -8.86
N SER A 55 10.68 2.42 -9.53
CA SER A 55 10.53 2.47 -10.99
C SER A 55 9.87 3.80 -11.38
N PRO A 56 10.20 4.41 -12.54
CA PRO A 56 9.55 5.64 -13.00
C PRO A 56 8.02 5.57 -13.02
N ASP A 57 7.45 4.37 -13.18
CA ASP A 57 6.00 4.11 -13.19
C ASP A 57 5.43 3.71 -11.81
N ALA A 58 6.21 3.84 -10.74
CA ALA A 58 5.75 3.53 -9.38
C ALA A 58 4.85 4.63 -8.78
N PHE A 59 4.86 5.82 -9.37
CA PHE A 59 4.15 7.00 -8.88
C PHE A 59 3.17 7.54 -9.94
N LEU A 60 2.03 8.03 -9.47
CA LEU A 60 1.11 8.86 -10.21
C LEU A 60 1.50 10.34 -10.00
N HIS A 61 1.94 11.01 -11.05
CA HIS A 61 2.27 12.43 -11.03
C HIS A 61 1.00 13.28 -11.10
N THR A 62 0.89 14.28 -10.23
CA THR A 62 -0.24 15.22 -10.24
C THR A 62 -0.09 16.29 -11.33
N GLY A 63 1.11 16.43 -11.91
CA GLY A 63 1.44 17.49 -12.86
C GLY A 63 1.77 18.83 -12.18
N ILE A 64 1.70 18.87 -10.85
CA ILE A 64 2.09 20.02 -10.03
C ILE A 64 3.44 19.71 -9.39
N GLU A 65 4.52 20.22 -9.97
CA GLU A 65 5.91 19.92 -9.58
C GLU A 65 6.15 20.09 -8.06
N ARG A 66 5.64 21.18 -7.49
CA ARG A 66 5.78 21.46 -6.04
C ARG A 66 5.08 20.41 -5.17
N LEU A 67 3.91 19.92 -5.60
CA LEU A 67 3.15 18.91 -4.88
C LEU A 67 3.82 17.54 -5.03
N ASP A 68 4.20 17.16 -6.25
CA ASP A 68 4.87 15.89 -6.51
C ASP A 68 6.19 15.79 -5.74
N THR A 69 6.96 16.88 -5.69
CA THR A 69 8.19 16.96 -4.88
C THR A 69 7.89 16.80 -3.39
N ALA A 70 6.84 17.44 -2.87
CA ALA A 70 6.44 17.32 -1.46
C ALA A 70 5.97 15.90 -1.10
N LEU A 71 5.42 15.16 -2.05
CA LEU A 71 5.01 13.76 -1.91
C LEU A 71 6.17 12.76 -2.15
N GLY A 72 7.36 13.23 -2.50
CA GLY A 72 8.52 12.38 -2.79
C GLY A 72 8.53 11.75 -4.18
N GLY A 73 7.86 12.38 -5.15
CA GLY A 73 7.76 11.95 -6.55
C GLY A 73 6.32 11.80 -7.06
N GLY A 74 5.31 11.96 -6.22
CA GLY A 74 3.90 11.79 -6.57
C GLY A 74 3.17 10.80 -5.65
N LEU A 75 1.96 10.39 -6.03
CA LEU A 75 1.18 9.42 -5.26
C LEU A 75 1.62 7.98 -5.59
N PRO A 76 1.96 7.12 -4.62
CA PRO A 76 2.39 5.75 -4.92
C PRO A 76 1.23 4.92 -5.49
N ARG A 77 1.44 4.26 -6.64
CA ARG A 77 0.41 3.41 -7.29
C ARG A 77 0.12 2.13 -6.51
N ALA A 78 1.14 1.55 -5.88
CA ALA A 78 1.04 0.33 -5.08
C ALA A 78 0.83 0.61 -3.58
N ALA A 79 -0.01 1.59 -3.24
CA ALA A 79 -0.33 1.94 -1.86
C ALA A 79 -1.78 2.41 -1.70
N LEU A 80 -2.26 2.38 -0.46
CA LEU A 80 -3.50 3.06 -0.08
C LEU A 80 -3.17 4.50 0.35
N SER A 81 -3.88 5.46 -0.24
CA SER A 81 -3.77 6.89 0.10
C SER A 81 -5.10 7.38 0.64
N GLU A 82 -5.06 8.12 1.75
CA GLU A 82 -6.25 8.68 2.41
C GLU A 82 -6.20 10.21 2.37
N ILE A 83 -7.29 10.84 1.96
CA ILE A 83 -7.42 12.30 1.86
C ILE A 83 -8.44 12.73 2.91
N HIS A 84 -8.02 13.63 3.80
CA HIS A 84 -8.84 14.10 4.91
C HIS A 84 -9.32 15.52 4.68
N GLY A 85 -10.60 15.77 4.96
CA GLY A 85 -11.14 17.11 5.18
C GLY A 85 -11.09 17.46 6.67
N LEU A 86 -11.01 18.75 7.01
CA LEU A 86 -11.00 19.16 8.41
C LEU A 86 -12.41 19.05 9.01
N GLU A 87 -13.42 19.33 8.20
CA GLU A 87 -14.81 19.31 8.61
C GLU A 87 -15.71 18.63 7.57
N THR A 88 -16.92 18.21 7.98
CA THR A 88 -17.86 17.52 7.09
C THR A 88 -18.23 18.33 5.85
N ARG A 89 -18.23 19.67 5.93
CA ARG A 89 -18.50 20.54 4.77
C ARG A 89 -17.43 20.42 3.68
N ASP A 90 -16.21 19.97 4.01
CA ASP A 90 -15.12 19.79 3.07
C ASP A 90 -15.25 18.47 2.28
N ALA A 91 -16.21 17.61 2.62
CA ALA A 91 -16.37 16.30 1.99
C ALA A 91 -16.52 16.40 0.47
N GLY A 92 -17.24 17.41 -0.03
CA GLY A 92 -17.37 17.64 -1.46
C GLY A 92 -16.05 17.99 -2.14
N ALA A 93 -15.23 18.82 -1.50
CA ALA A 93 -13.91 19.21 -2.01
C ALA A 93 -12.93 18.03 -1.99
N VAL A 94 -12.91 17.26 -0.90
CA VAL A 94 -12.09 16.03 -0.76
C VAL A 94 -12.47 15.00 -1.82
N ALA A 95 -13.76 14.74 -2.00
CA ALA A 95 -14.25 13.82 -3.02
C ALA A 95 -13.92 14.31 -4.43
N GLY A 96 -14.12 15.59 -4.72
CA GLY A 96 -13.76 16.20 -6.01
C GLY A 96 -12.26 16.11 -6.29
N PHE A 97 -11.41 16.36 -5.29
CA PHE A 97 -9.97 16.20 -5.42
C PHE A 97 -9.59 14.75 -5.70
N ALA A 98 -10.15 13.78 -4.97
CA ALA A 98 -9.93 12.37 -5.23
C ALA A 98 -10.35 11.98 -6.67
N LEU A 99 -11.52 12.45 -7.14
CA LEU A 99 -11.98 12.21 -8.51
C LEU A 99 -11.06 12.84 -9.56
N SER A 100 -10.53 14.03 -9.29
CA SER A 100 -9.55 14.66 -10.19
C SER A 100 -8.27 13.83 -10.30
N LEU A 101 -7.79 13.23 -9.20
CA LEU A 101 -6.63 12.33 -9.23
C LEU A 101 -6.90 11.06 -10.03
N VAL A 102 -8.12 10.51 -9.94
CA VAL A 102 -8.53 9.34 -10.74
C VAL A 102 -8.48 9.64 -12.24
N SER A 103 -8.78 10.87 -12.66
CA SER A 103 -8.70 11.27 -14.08
C SER A 103 -7.28 11.29 -14.67
N LEU A 104 -6.25 11.12 -13.84
CA LEU A 104 -4.85 11.06 -14.25
C LEU A 104 -4.38 9.62 -14.57
N ILE A 105 -5.26 8.63 -14.38
CA ILE A 105 -5.03 7.20 -14.65
C ILE A 105 -5.67 6.83 -15.98
#